data_AF-A0A434NWK9-F1
#
_entry.id   AF-A0A434NWK9-F1
#
_cell.length_a   1.000
_cell.length_b   1.000
_cell.length_c   1.000
_cell.angle_alpha   90.00
_cell.angle_beta   90.00
_cell.angle_gamma   90.00
#
_symmetry.space_group_name_H-M   'P 1'
#
loop_
_entity.id
_entity.type
_entity.pdbx_description
1 polymer ?
#
loop_
_entity_poly.entity_id
_entity_poly.type
_entity_poly.pdbx_seq_one_letter_code
_entity_poly.pdbx_strand_id
1 'polypeptide(L)'
;MTRRDFSERDIHMALDSELPGDERVAYDAWLDANPELKARSARYVADRAALRAAFAGVLDEPVPARLQKIVFGEAPVKTAASRSRWWLAAAAAAVLAIGGVGGYVAGIDHLGPEEPAEDQLAEQAIAAHVIYAAEQRHAVEVPASDKDHLQTWLSN
;
A
#
# COMPACT_ATOMS: atom_id res chain seq x y z
N MET A 1 26.52 -28.77 -5.82
CA MET A 1 25.05 -28.82 -5.73
C MET A 1 24.62 -27.75 -4.74
N THR A 2 24.08 -26.66 -5.24
CA THR A 2 23.60 -25.53 -4.44
C THR A 2 22.38 -26.00 -3.66
N ARG A 3 22.46 -26.01 -2.32
CA ARG A 3 21.33 -26.34 -1.46
C ARG A 3 20.29 -25.24 -1.63
N ARG A 4 19.13 -25.57 -2.23
CA ARG A 4 17.98 -24.65 -2.28
C ARG A 4 17.45 -24.49 -0.86
N ASP A 5 17.31 -23.26 -0.41
CA ASP A 5 16.66 -22.97 0.86
C ASP A 5 15.15 -23.09 0.68
N PHE A 6 14.54 -23.99 1.45
CA PHE A 6 13.10 -24.16 1.49
C PHE A 6 12.48 -23.23 2.53
N SER A 7 11.26 -22.82 2.25
CA SER A 7 10.49 -21.86 3.01
C SER A 7 9.04 -22.32 3.15
N GLU A 8 8.26 -21.53 3.88
CA GLU A 8 6.81 -21.74 3.98
C GLU A 8 6.10 -21.71 2.61
N ARG A 9 6.62 -20.95 1.64
CA ARG A 9 6.10 -20.97 0.26
C ARG A 9 6.15 -22.37 -0.35
N ASP A 10 7.22 -23.12 -0.10
CA ASP A 10 7.39 -24.46 -0.65
C ASP A 10 6.42 -25.46 -0.01
N ILE A 11 5.95 -25.20 1.21
CA ILE A 11 4.83 -25.94 1.82
C ILE A 11 3.55 -25.73 1.02
N HIS A 12 3.23 -24.48 0.64
CA HIS A 12 2.07 -24.20 -0.20
C HIS A 12 2.20 -24.80 -1.61
N MET A 13 3.38 -24.73 -2.23
CA MET A 13 3.61 -25.38 -3.52
C MET A 13 3.42 -26.90 -3.43
N ALA A 14 3.92 -27.54 -2.36
CA ALA A 14 3.74 -28.97 -2.14
C ALA A 14 2.26 -29.33 -1.93
N LEU A 15 1.50 -28.50 -1.20
CA LEU A 15 0.06 -28.66 -1.02
C LEU A 15 -0.68 -28.57 -2.36
N ASP A 16 -0.34 -27.59 -3.17
CA ASP A 16 -1.01 -27.32 -4.45
C ASP A 16 -0.54 -28.25 -5.59
N SER A 17 0.36 -29.21 -5.30
CA SER A 17 0.98 -30.13 -6.28
C SER A 17 1.84 -29.43 -7.33
N GLU A 18 2.36 -28.25 -7.00
CA GLU A 18 3.21 -27.41 -7.84
C GLU A 18 4.71 -27.53 -7.48
N LEU A 19 5.06 -28.29 -6.45
CA LEU A 19 6.46 -28.57 -6.11
C LEU A 19 7.08 -29.50 -7.16
N PRO A 20 8.20 -29.11 -7.82
CA PRO A 20 8.89 -29.97 -8.77
C PRO A 20 9.30 -31.33 -8.16
N GLY A 21 9.12 -32.40 -8.92
CA GLY A 21 9.34 -33.77 -8.42
C GLY A 21 10.79 -34.06 -8.04
N ASP A 22 11.75 -33.41 -8.68
CA ASP A 22 13.19 -33.47 -8.37
C ASP A 22 13.55 -32.79 -7.04
N GLU A 23 12.75 -31.81 -6.59
CA GLU A 23 12.93 -31.13 -5.30
C GLU A 23 12.26 -31.85 -4.13
N ARG A 24 11.35 -32.80 -4.40
CA ARG A 24 10.55 -33.48 -3.37
C ARG A 24 11.39 -34.17 -2.29
N VAL A 25 12.45 -34.86 -2.68
CA VAL A 25 13.33 -35.56 -1.72
C VAL A 25 14.04 -34.57 -0.80
N ALA A 26 14.49 -33.43 -1.33
CA ALA A 26 15.16 -32.41 -0.54
C ALA A 26 14.17 -31.64 0.36
N TYR A 27 12.95 -31.42 -0.11
CA TYR A 27 11.86 -30.84 0.67
C TYR A 27 11.45 -31.73 1.85
N ASP A 28 11.29 -33.04 1.63
CA ASP A 28 10.93 -33.99 2.68
C ASP A 28 12.04 -34.04 3.76
N ALA A 29 13.31 -34.07 3.36
CA ALA A 29 14.44 -33.98 4.28
C ALA A 29 14.48 -32.65 5.06
N TRP A 30 14.10 -31.54 4.43
CA TRP A 30 14.01 -30.24 5.09
C TRP A 30 12.86 -30.20 6.12
N LEU A 31 11.69 -30.77 5.82
CA LEU A 31 10.61 -30.88 6.79
C LEU A 31 11.01 -31.75 7.99
N ASP A 32 11.71 -32.86 7.77
CA ASP A 32 12.19 -33.73 8.84
C ASP A 32 13.22 -33.04 9.75
N ALA A 33 14.04 -32.15 9.17
CA ALA A 33 14.98 -31.32 9.93
C ALA A 33 14.31 -30.14 10.67
N ASN A 34 13.06 -29.78 10.35
CA ASN A 34 12.35 -28.62 10.90
C ASN A 34 10.96 -29.01 11.47
N PRO A 35 10.90 -29.51 12.72
CA PRO A 35 9.66 -30.00 13.33
C PRO A 35 8.52 -28.98 13.37
N GLU A 36 8.83 -27.70 13.61
CA GLU A 36 7.83 -26.63 13.62
C GLU A 36 7.17 -26.43 12.24
N LEU A 37 7.97 -26.48 11.17
CA LEU A 37 7.48 -26.34 9.80
C LEU A 37 6.71 -27.58 9.35
N LYS A 38 7.13 -28.77 9.81
CA LYS A 38 6.38 -30.02 9.62
C LYS A 38 5.01 -29.97 10.29
N ALA A 39 4.93 -29.48 11.53
CA ALA A 39 3.66 -29.28 12.23
C ALA A 39 2.77 -28.25 11.50
N ARG A 40 3.37 -27.17 10.98
CA ARG A 40 2.66 -26.17 10.19
C ARG A 40 2.11 -26.75 8.88
N SER A 41 2.90 -27.54 8.16
CA SER A 41 2.46 -28.26 6.96
C SER A 41 1.26 -29.17 7.26
N ALA A 42 1.32 -29.96 8.35
CA ALA A 42 0.20 -30.80 8.77
C ALA A 42 -1.07 -30.00 9.10
N ARG A 43 -0.93 -28.84 9.74
CA ARG A 43 -2.05 -27.92 10.00
C ARG A 43 -2.68 -27.43 8.70
N TYR A 44 -1.87 -27.01 7.72
CA TYR A 44 -2.38 -26.56 6.42
C TYR A 44 -3.10 -27.66 5.65
N VAL A 45 -2.63 -28.91 5.73
CA VAL A 45 -3.35 -30.08 5.17
C VAL A 45 -4.73 -30.21 5.82
N ALA A 46 -4.81 -30.10 7.14
CA ALA A 46 -6.07 -30.19 7.88
C ALA A 46 -7.02 -29.02 7.54
N ASP A 47 -6.52 -27.79 7.50
CA ASP A 47 -7.30 -26.60 7.13
C ASP A 47 -7.88 -26.74 5.72
N ARG A 48 -7.08 -27.22 4.76
CA ARG A 48 -7.54 -27.47 3.39
C ARG A 48 -8.64 -28.53 3.35
N ALA A 49 -8.51 -29.61 4.12
CA ALA A 49 -9.53 -30.66 4.21
C ALA A 49 -10.83 -30.13 4.84
N ALA A 50 -10.72 -29.33 5.91
CA ALA A 50 -11.87 -28.70 6.57
C ALA A 50 -12.61 -27.74 5.64
N LEU A 51 -11.89 -26.89 4.90
CA LEU A 51 -12.48 -25.99 3.91
C LEU A 51 -13.18 -26.77 2.79
N ARG A 52 -12.53 -27.81 2.24
CA ARG A 52 -13.16 -28.66 1.22
C ARG A 52 -14.44 -29.32 1.73
N ALA A 53 -14.44 -29.82 2.96
CA ALA A 53 -15.63 -30.42 3.56
C ALA A 53 -16.74 -29.37 3.78
N ALA A 54 -16.41 -28.19 4.29
CA ALA A 54 -17.37 -27.12 4.57
C ALA A 54 -18.06 -26.60 3.30
N PHE A 55 -17.33 -26.54 2.17
CA PHE A 55 -17.84 -26.04 0.90
C PHE A 55 -18.21 -27.15 -0.10
N ALA A 56 -18.16 -28.42 0.28
CA ALA A 56 -18.48 -29.54 -0.61
C ALA A 56 -19.90 -29.40 -1.20
N GLY A 57 -20.88 -29.07 -0.37
CA GLY A 57 -22.27 -28.91 -0.81
C GLY A 57 -22.52 -27.71 -1.73
N VAL A 58 -21.65 -26.69 -1.71
CA VAL A 58 -21.78 -25.52 -2.60
C VAL A 58 -21.50 -25.91 -4.05
N LEU A 59 -20.69 -26.96 -4.28
CA LEU A 59 -20.42 -27.46 -5.63
C LEU A 59 -21.65 -28.11 -6.29
N ASP A 60 -22.60 -28.57 -5.48
CA ASP A 60 -23.84 -29.20 -5.95
C ASP A 60 -24.98 -28.18 -6.14
N GLU A 61 -24.78 -26.92 -5.73
CA GLU A 61 -25.79 -25.88 -5.91
C GLU A 61 -25.95 -25.50 -7.39
N PRO A 62 -27.19 -25.28 -7.86
CA PRO A 62 -27.41 -24.83 -9.22
C PRO A 62 -26.81 -23.43 -9.43
N VAL A 63 -26.07 -23.25 -10.51
CA VAL A 63 -25.47 -21.95 -10.86
C VAL A 63 -26.57 -20.89 -10.96
N PRO A 64 -26.51 -19.78 -10.20
CA PRO A 64 -27.54 -18.75 -10.24
C PRO A 64 -27.81 -18.22 -11.65
N ALA A 65 -29.08 -18.11 -12.03
CA ALA A 65 -29.50 -17.68 -13.38
C ALA A 65 -28.91 -16.32 -13.80
N ARG A 66 -28.63 -15.42 -12.85
CA ARG A 66 -27.95 -14.14 -13.12
C ARG A 66 -26.54 -14.33 -13.70
N LEU A 67 -25.80 -15.34 -13.22
CA LEU A 67 -24.45 -15.64 -13.68
C LEU A 67 -24.48 -16.37 -15.02
N GLN A 68 -25.46 -17.27 -15.21
CA GLN A 68 -25.70 -17.91 -16.51
C GLN A 68 -25.93 -16.87 -17.60
N LYS A 69 -26.79 -15.87 -17.36
CA LYS A 69 -27.06 -14.78 -18.32
C LYS A 69 -25.82 -13.96 -18.67
N ILE A 70 -24.88 -13.77 -17.73
CA ILE A 70 -23.62 -13.06 -18.00
C ILE A 70 -22.71 -13.90 -18.89
N VAL A 71 -22.55 -15.19 -18.57
CA VAL A 71 -21.67 -16.10 -19.32
C VAL A 71 -22.21 -16.36 -20.73
N PHE A 72 -23.53 -16.53 -20.88
CA PHE A 72 -24.18 -16.77 -22.16
C PHE A 72 -24.53 -15.49 -22.93
N GLY A 73 -24.15 -14.30 -22.42
CA GLY A 73 -24.34 -13.03 -23.12
C GLY A 73 -25.81 -12.56 -23.23
N GLU A 74 -26.73 -13.19 -22.51
CA GLU A 74 -28.16 -12.82 -22.46
C GLU A 74 -28.45 -11.68 -21.49
N ALA A 75 -27.51 -11.39 -20.57
CA ALA A 75 -27.59 -10.18 -19.78
C ALA A 75 -27.38 -9.00 -20.74
N PRO A 76 -28.35 -8.07 -20.88
CA PRO A 76 -28.07 -6.84 -21.60
C PRO A 76 -26.88 -6.22 -20.91
N VAL A 77 -25.75 -6.14 -21.61
CA VAL A 77 -24.65 -5.27 -21.21
C VAL A 77 -25.34 -3.93 -21.09
N LYS A 78 -25.63 -3.51 -19.86
CA LYS A 78 -25.95 -2.12 -19.57
C LYS A 78 -24.64 -1.41 -19.84
N THR A 79 -24.31 -1.23 -21.11
CA THR A 79 -23.54 -0.09 -21.56
C THR A 79 -24.35 1.04 -20.96
N ALA A 80 -23.83 1.59 -19.86
CA ALA A 80 -24.41 2.76 -19.26
C ALA A 80 -24.48 3.72 -20.43
N ALA A 81 -25.70 3.91 -20.96
CA ALA A 81 -25.92 4.74 -22.12
C ALA A 81 -25.17 6.02 -21.77
N SER A 82 -24.13 6.32 -22.55
CA SER A 82 -23.25 7.45 -22.30
C SER A 82 -24.12 8.68 -22.42
N ARG A 83 -24.84 9.01 -21.34
CA ARG A 83 -25.54 10.27 -21.20
C ARG A 83 -24.40 11.24 -21.17
N SER A 84 -24.18 11.87 -22.32
CA SER A 84 -23.21 12.92 -22.54
C SER A 84 -23.13 13.74 -21.25
N ARG A 85 -21.99 13.66 -20.56
CA ARG A 85 -21.78 14.30 -19.25
C ARG A 85 -21.44 15.79 -19.44
N TRP A 86 -22.03 16.43 -20.44
CA TRP A 86 -21.78 17.83 -20.80
C TRP A 86 -22.08 18.77 -19.63
N TRP A 87 -23.01 18.40 -18.75
CA TRP A 87 -23.32 19.13 -17.53
C TRP A 87 -22.16 19.18 -16.52
N LEU A 88 -21.27 18.17 -16.49
CA LEU A 88 -20.07 18.20 -15.64
C LEU A 88 -19.03 19.18 -16.18
N ALA A 89 -18.90 19.29 -17.51
CA ALA A 89 -18.04 20.29 -18.13
C ALA A 89 -18.55 21.72 -17.84
N ALA A 90 -19.86 21.93 -17.92
CA ALA A 90 -20.49 23.19 -17.55
C ALA A 90 -20.29 23.53 -16.05
N ALA A 91 -20.45 22.54 -15.15
CA ALA A 91 -20.21 22.73 -13.72
C ALA A 91 -18.74 23.08 -13.41
N ALA A 92 -17.79 22.40 -14.05
CA ALA A 92 -16.36 22.70 -13.89
C ALA A 92 -16.00 24.11 -14.37
N ALA A 93 -16.55 24.54 -15.51
CA ALA A 93 -16.36 25.89 -16.02
C ALA A 93 -16.94 26.95 -15.07
N ALA A 94 -18.12 26.69 -14.49
CA ALA A 94 -18.74 27.60 -13.53
C ALA A 94 -17.91 27.75 -12.25
N VAL A 95 -17.39 26.64 -11.69
CA VAL A 95 -16.53 26.67 -10.50
C VAL A 95 -15.25 27.45 -10.78
N LEU A 96 -14.60 27.23 -11.93
CA LEU A 96 -13.40 27.97 -12.31
C LEU A 96 -13.67 29.46 -12.50
N ALA A 97 -14.78 29.84 -13.13
CA ALA A 97 -15.14 31.24 -13.32
C ALA A 97 -15.42 31.93 -11.98
N ILE A 98 -16.19 31.29 -11.08
CA ILE A 98 -16.51 31.83 -9.76
C ILE A 98 -15.25 31.95 -8.90
N GLY A 99 -14.42 30.90 -8.85
CA GLY A 99 -13.18 30.91 -8.08
C GLY A 99 -12.15 31.90 -8.64
N GLY A 100 -12.01 31.98 -9.96
CA GLY A 100 -11.08 32.90 -10.62
C GLY A 100 -11.48 34.36 -10.45
N VAL A 101 -12.75 34.70 -10.72
CA VAL A 101 -13.25 36.08 -10.53
C VAL A 101 -13.28 36.45 -9.06
N GLY A 102 -13.78 35.56 -8.19
CA GLY A 102 -13.83 35.80 -6.75
C GLY A 102 -12.44 35.97 -6.14
N GLY A 103 -11.48 35.13 -6.52
CA GLY A 103 -10.09 35.24 -6.08
C GLY A 103 -9.39 36.50 -6.60
N TYR A 104 -9.62 36.87 -7.86
CA TYR A 104 -9.07 38.11 -8.44
C TYR A 104 -9.59 39.35 -7.72
N VAL A 105 -10.92 39.43 -7.48
CA VAL A 105 -11.54 40.55 -6.76
C VAL A 105 -11.07 40.61 -5.31
N ALA A 106 -11.01 39.47 -4.61
CA ALA A 106 -10.49 39.42 -3.23
C ALA A 106 -9.02 39.86 -3.14
N GLY A 107 -8.21 39.53 -4.15
CA GLY A 107 -6.80 39.90 -4.22
C GLY A 107 -6.56 41.39 -4.52
N ILE A 108 -7.37 42.03 -5.36
CA ILE A 108 -7.20 43.47 -5.66
C ILE A 108 -7.67 44.36 -4.52
N ASP A 109 -8.75 44.00 -3.83
CA ASP A 109 -9.34 44.84 -2.77
C ASP A 109 -8.66 44.67 -1.40
N HIS A 110 -7.56 43.90 -1.31
CA HIS A 110 -6.87 43.59 -0.04
C HIS A 110 -7.87 43.14 1.05
N LEU A 111 -8.90 42.39 0.66
CA LEU A 111 -9.94 41.89 1.58
C LEU A 111 -9.45 40.72 2.46
N GLY A 112 -8.18 40.33 2.31
CA GLY A 112 -7.48 39.45 3.25
C GLY A 112 -6.84 40.26 4.38
N PRO A 113 -6.57 39.65 5.55
CA PRO A 113 -5.83 40.33 6.60
C PRO A 113 -4.49 40.84 6.02
N GLU A 114 -4.13 42.09 6.30
CA GLU A 114 -2.77 42.58 6.08
C GLU A 114 -1.84 41.75 6.99
N GLU A 115 -1.34 40.65 6.46
CA GLU A 115 -0.50 39.71 7.21
C GLU A 115 0.94 40.22 7.20
N PRO A 116 1.55 40.53 8.36
CA PRO A 116 3.00 40.67 8.49
C PRO A 116 3.75 39.32 8.29
N ALA A 117 3.06 38.30 7.78
CA ALA A 117 3.53 36.93 7.70
C ALA A 117 4.67 36.73 6.69
N GLU A 118 4.79 37.58 5.67
CA GLU A 118 5.95 37.49 4.75
C GLU A 118 7.26 37.83 5.47
N ASP A 119 7.25 38.89 6.28
CA ASP A 119 8.41 39.28 7.09
C ASP A 119 8.69 38.23 8.18
N GLN A 120 7.65 37.72 8.83
CA GLN A 120 7.81 36.70 9.88
C GLN A 120 8.32 35.36 9.33
N LEU A 121 7.87 34.95 8.13
CA LEU A 121 8.36 33.75 7.46
C LEU A 121 9.82 33.92 7.02
N ALA A 122 10.19 35.09 6.51
CA ALA A 122 11.56 35.42 6.15
C ALA A 122 12.48 35.39 7.38
N GLU A 123 12.06 35.97 8.50
CA GLU A 123 12.80 35.92 9.77
C GLU A 123 12.98 34.49 10.28
N GLN A 124 11.92 33.67 10.23
CA GLN A 124 11.99 32.26 10.63
C GLN A 124 12.93 31.44 9.73
N ALA A 125 12.89 31.67 8.41
CA ALA A 125 13.76 31.01 7.46
C ALA A 125 15.24 31.38 7.69
N ILE A 126 15.53 32.64 7.97
CA ILE A 126 16.89 33.12 8.31
C ILE A 126 17.36 32.45 9.62
N ALA A 127 16.53 32.44 10.66
CA ALA A 127 16.86 31.82 11.93
C ALA A 127 17.17 30.31 11.78
N ALA A 128 16.32 29.58 11.05
CA ALA A 128 16.54 28.17 10.76
C ALA A 128 17.82 27.96 9.94
N HIS A 129 18.06 28.78 8.91
CA HIS A 129 19.26 28.67 8.09
C HIS A 129 20.53 28.87 8.91
N VAL A 130 20.59 29.87 9.80
CA VAL A 130 21.74 30.09 10.67
C VAL A 130 22.01 28.88 11.57
N ILE A 131 20.96 28.28 12.14
CA ILE A 131 21.07 27.09 13.01
C ILE A 131 21.59 25.89 12.22
N TYR A 132 21.01 25.60 11.05
CA TYR A 132 21.33 24.37 10.31
C TYR A 132 22.56 24.49 9.41
N ALA A 133 22.90 25.68 8.90
CA ALA A 133 24.06 25.87 8.04
C ALA A 133 25.39 25.83 8.81
N ALA A 134 25.37 26.13 10.11
CA ALA A 134 26.52 25.98 10.99
C ALA A 134 26.83 24.52 11.33
N GLU A 135 25.83 23.63 11.25
CA GLU A 135 25.97 22.21 11.58
C GLU A 135 26.42 21.39 10.35
N GLN A 136 27.73 21.30 10.14
CA GLN A 136 28.32 20.62 8.98
C GLN A 136 28.40 19.10 9.12
N ARG A 137 28.17 18.53 10.31
CA ARG A 137 28.45 17.12 10.55
C ARG A 137 27.22 16.21 10.47
N HIS A 138 26.21 16.27 11.33
CA HIS A 138 25.14 15.24 11.26
C HIS A 138 23.79 15.64 11.89
N ALA A 139 22.83 16.14 11.10
CA ALA A 139 21.48 16.47 11.61
C ALA A 139 20.56 15.25 11.85
N VAL A 140 20.94 14.02 11.47
CA VAL A 140 20.01 12.86 11.59
C VAL A 140 20.64 11.58 12.16
N GLU A 141 21.94 11.34 12.09
CA GLU A 141 22.54 10.13 12.70
C GLU A 141 23.91 10.41 13.32
N VAL A 142 23.95 10.56 14.65
CA VAL A 142 25.22 10.51 15.40
C VAL A 142 25.45 9.07 15.86
N PRO A 143 26.42 8.34 15.29
CA PRO A 143 26.72 6.98 15.73
C PRO A 143 27.19 6.98 17.19
N ALA A 144 26.91 5.90 17.93
CA ALA A 144 27.22 5.78 19.35
C ALA A 144 28.72 5.93 19.71
N SER A 145 29.60 5.89 18.71
CA SER A 145 31.04 6.17 18.83
C SER A 145 31.37 7.63 19.10
N ASP A 146 30.51 8.58 18.74
CA ASP A 146 30.74 10.03 18.87
C ASP A 146 30.06 10.62 20.13
N LYS A 147 30.25 9.96 21.26
CA LYS A 147 29.63 10.33 22.55
C LYS A 147 30.04 11.72 23.07
N ASP A 148 31.32 12.08 22.92
CA ASP A 148 31.85 13.35 23.44
C ASP A 148 31.28 14.57 22.70
N HIS A 149 30.98 14.41 21.41
CA HIS A 149 30.32 15.42 20.58
C HIS A 149 28.87 15.64 21.02
N LEU A 150 28.10 14.56 21.26
CA LEU A 150 26.73 14.65 21.80
C LEU A 150 26.68 15.33 23.17
N GLN A 151 27.64 15.03 24.06
CA GLN A 151 27.68 15.64 25.39
C GLN A 151 27.87 17.15 25.32
N THR A 152 28.76 17.63 24.45
CA THR A 152 29.03 19.07 24.30
C THR A 152 27.83 19.81 23.70
N TRP A 153 27.14 19.18 22.73
CA TRP A 153 25.95 19.76 22.08
C TRP A 153 24.77 19.91 23.04
N LEU A 154 24.50 18.90 23.89
CA LEU A 154 23.37 18.91 24.84
C LEU A 154 23.61 19.80 26.08
N SER A 155 24.84 20.26 26.31
CA SER A 155 25.20 21.08 27.48
C SER A 155 25.20 22.59 27.23
N ASN A 156 24.89 23.04 26.01
CA ASN A 156 24.71 24.45 25.66
C ASN A 156 23.26 24.90 25.75
#